data_AF-A0A3D0Y2N1-F1
#
_entry.id   AF-A0A3D0Y2N1-F1
#
_cell.length_a   1.000
_cell.length_b   1.000
_cell.length_c   1.000
_cell.angle_alpha   90.00
_cell.angle_beta   90.00
_cell.angle_gamma   90.00
#
_symmetry.space_group_name_H-M   'P 1'
#
loop_
_entity.id
_entity.type
_entity.pdbx_description
1 polymer ?
#
loop_
_entity_poly.entity_id
_entity_poly.type
_entity_poly.pdbx_seq_one_letter_code
_entity_poly.pdbx_strand_id
1 'polypeptide(L)'
;MLDKIKNQKYKVFIFIVEAICMILELCASRVLSPYFGNSNIVWTSVIGIILLSSSIGNYIGGKIADKHGLKNNLKTILLLAAFFVFLIPINQKLILEFLSKTFADIRLGAILGTLTMFFIPSLFLGFINPIIIK
;
A
#
# COMPACT_ATOMS: atom_id res chain seq x y z
N MET A 1 25.78 -16.38 17.16
CA MET A 1 26.01 -14.92 17.03
C MET A 1 25.54 -14.37 15.68
N LEU A 2 25.81 -15.08 14.57
CA LEU A 2 25.38 -14.70 13.22
C LEU A 2 23.85 -14.59 13.03
N ASP A 3 23.07 -15.48 13.64
CA ASP A 3 21.59 -15.42 13.56
C ASP A 3 20.99 -14.20 14.27
N LYS A 4 21.64 -13.73 15.34
CA LYS A 4 21.21 -12.54 16.10
C LYS A 4 21.38 -11.27 15.25
N ILE A 5 22.47 -11.19 14.48
CA ILE A 5 22.74 -10.08 13.55
C ILE A 5 21.76 -10.11 12.37
N LYS A 6 21.47 -11.31 11.84
CA LYS A 6 20.52 -11.50 10.73
C LYS A 6 19.11 -11.06 11.13
N ASN A 7 18.68 -11.38 12.36
CA ASN A 7 17.37 -10.98 12.88
C ASN A 7 17.23 -9.46 13.07
N GLN A 8 18.30 -8.76 13.44
CA GLN A 8 18.26 -7.30 13.55
C GLN A 8 18.10 -6.62 12.19
N LYS A 9 18.77 -7.13 11.14
CA LYS A 9 18.63 -6.60 9.77
C LYS A 9 17.20 -6.71 9.26
N TYR A 10 16.50 -7.80 9.55
CA TYR A 10 15.11 -8.01 9.16
C TYR A 10 14.14 -7.05 9.88
N LYS A 11 14.35 -6.78 11.16
CA LYS A 11 13.54 -5.80 11.91
C LYS A 11 13.66 -4.39 11.35
N VAL A 12 14.88 -3.95 11.06
CA VAL A 12 15.12 -2.64 10.43
C VAL A 12 14.48 -2.58 9.04
N PHE A 13 14.54 -3.69 8.28
CA PHE A 13 13.89 -3.75 6.98
C PHE A 13 12.36 -3.63 7.06
N ILE A 14 11.70 -4.37 7.97
CA ILE A 14 10.25 -4.25 8.20
C ILE A 14 9.91 -2.81 8.61
N PHE A 15 10.67 -2.22 9.53
CA PHE A 15 10.46 -0.84 9.95
C PHE A 15 10.51 0.15 8.78
N ILE A 16 11.48 0.00 7.88
CA ILE A 16 11.59 0.84 6.68
C ILE A 16 10.39 0.64 5.75
N VAL A 17 9.95 -0.61 5.55
CA VAL A 17 8.79 -0.92 4.69
C VAL A 17 7.50 -0.33 5.24
N GLU A 18 7.26 -0.43 6.55
CA GLU A 18 6.10 0.17 7.21
C GLU A 18 6.18 1.71 7.19
N ALA A 19 7.38 2.28 7.35
CA ALA A 19 7.58 3.72 7.17
C ALA A 19 7.27 4.18 5.74
N ILE A 20 7.63 3.39 4.72
CA ILE A 20 7.27 3.65 3.31
C ILE A 20 5.75 3.58 3.12
N CYS A 21 5.07 2.62 3.78
CA CYS A 21 3.61 2.53 3.75
C CYS A 21 2.95 3.80 4.31
N MET A 22 3.47 4.32 5.42
CA MET A 22 3.02 5.58 6.02
C MET A 22 3.29 6.79 5.10
N ILE A 23 4.45 6.85 4.44
CA ILE A 23 4.75 7.90 3.46
C ILE A 23 3.76 7.82 2.29
N LEU A 24 3.46 6.62 1.80
CA LEU A 24 2.51 6.39 0.72
C LEU A 24 1.10 6.85 1.09
N GLU A 25 0.68 6.64 2.34
CA GLU A 25 -0.58 7.16 2.88
C GLU A 25 -0.64 8.69 2.88
N LEU A 26 0.42 9.35 3.36
CA LEU A 26 0.50 10.81 3.34
C LEU A 26 0.51 11.35 1.89
N CYS A 27 1.25 10.72 0.99
CA CYS A 27 1.27 11.06 -0.42
C CYS A 27 -0.10 10.85 -1.08
N ALA A 28 -0.81 9.77 -0.76
CA ALA A 28 -2.13 9.49 -1.32
C ALA A 28 -3.12 10.64 -1.04
N SER A 29 -3.14 11.16 0.19
CA SER A 29 -3.98 12.31 0.54
C SER A 29 -3.68 13.55 -0.33
N ARG A 30 -2.41 13.76 -0.69
CA ARG A 30 -1.99 14.90 -1.53
C ARG A 30 -2.28 14.69 -3.00
N VAL A 31 -2.18 13.46 -3.48
CA VAL A 31 -2.55 13.08 -4.85
C VAL A 31 -4.06 13.24 -5.08
N LEU A 32 -4.89 12.92 -4.09
CA LEU A 32 -6.34 13.07 -4.18
C LEU A 32 -6.83 14.51 -3.98
N SER A 33 -6.10 15.32 -3.21
CA SER A 33 -6.50 16.69 -2.86
C SER A 33 -6.90 17.60 -4.04
N PRO A 34 -6.21 17.63 -5.19
CA PRO A 34 -6.62 18.49 -6.32
C PRO A 34 -7.94 18.04 -6.99
N TYR A 35 -8.37 16.79 -6.81
CA TYR A 35 -9.55 16.23 -7.46
C TYR A 35 -10.78 16.20 -6.54
N PHE A 36 -10.58 15.85 -5.27
CA PHE A 36 -11.67 15.63 -4.31
C PHE A 36 -11.60 16.56 -3.10
N GLY A 37 -10.61 17.46 -3.04
CA GLY A 37 -10.38 18.38 -1.93
C GLY A 37 -9.67 17.74 -0.74
N ASN A 38 -9.46 18.52 0.31
CA ASN A 38 -8.77 18.11 1.54
C ASN A 38 -9.75 17.99 2.73
N SER A 39 -10.89 17.33 2.51
CA SER A 39 -11.88 17.11 3.57
C SER A 39 -11.50 15.93 4.47
N ASN A 40 -12.01 15.91 5.70
CA ASN A 40 -11.83 14.77 6.61
C ASN A 40 -12.29 13.44 5.97
N ILE A 41 -13.31 13.48 5.10
CA ILE A 41 -13.83 12.29 4.42
C ILE A 41 -12.78 11.68 3.48
N VAL A 42 -12.02 12.51 2.75
CA VAL A 42 -10.94 12.04 1.87
C VAL A 42 -9.84 11.40 2.72
N TRP A 43 -9.44 12.07 3.79
CA TRP A 43 -8.39 11.59 4.69
C TRP A 43 -8.76 10.26 5.36
N THR A 44 -9.98 10.14 5.89
CA THR A 44 -10.44 8.89 6.51
C THR A 44 -10.62 7.76 5.50
N SER A 45 -10.98 8.08 4.25
CA SER A 45 -11.05 7.08 3.16
C SER A 45 -9.67 6.53 2.84
N VAL A 46 -8.65 7.39 2.80
CA VAL A 46 -7.26 7.00 2.56
C VAL A 46 -6.75 6.08 3.65
N ILE A 47 -6.87 6.51 4.92
CA ILE A 47 -6.47 5.70 6.07
C ILE A 47 -7.22 4.35 6.05
N GLY A 48 -8.55 4.38 5.90
CA GLY A 48 -9.38 3.20 5.95
C GLY A 48 -9.02 2.16 4.88
N ILE A 49 -8.77 2.61 3.65
CA ILE A 49 -8.43 1.72 2.53
C ILE A 49 -7.02 1.15 2.69
N ILE A 50 -6.04 1.96 3.11
CA ILE A 50 -4.66 1.50 3.28
C ILE A 50 -4.55 0.51 4.46
N LEU A 51 -5.27 0.75 5.55
CA LEU A 51 -5.34 -0.20 6.66
C LEU A 51 -6.04 -1.49 6.23
N LEU A 52 -7.14 -1.39 5.48
CA LEU A 52 -7.88 -2.56 5.00
C LEU A 52 -7.05 -3.40 4.04
N SER A 53 -6.41 -2.78 3.05
CA SER A 53 -5.53 -3.46 2.09
C SER A 53 -4.30 -4.06 2.77
N SER A 54 -3.68 -3.35 3.72
CA SER A 54 -2.55 -3.84 4.50
C SER A 54 -2.96 -5.01 5.40
N SER A 55 -4.14 -4.97 6.03
CA SER A 55 -4.65 -6.09 6.83
C SER A 55 -4.91 -7.33 5.98
N ILE A 56 -5.55 -7.16 4.81
CA ILE A 56 -5.74 -8.25 3.84
C ILE A 56 -4.37 -8.77 3.37
N GLY A 57 -3.44 -7.85 3.15
CA GLY A 57 -2.04 -8.08 2.87
C GLY A 57 -1.43 -9.05 3.88
N ASN A 58 -1.41 -8.65 5.13
CA ASN A 58 -0.83 -9.43 6.23
C ASN A 58 -1.45 -10.83 6.35
N TYR A 59 -2.77 -10.95 6.17
CA TYR A 59 -3.44 -12.25 6.22
C TYR A 59 -3.00 -13.19 5.08
N ILE A 60 -3.04 -12.70 3.84
CA ILE A 60 -2.64 -13.49 2.66
C ILE A 60 -1.14 -13.79 2.69
N GLY A 61 -0.32 -12.80 3.05
CA GLY A 61 1.13 -12.93 3.21
C GLY A 61 1.50 -14.00 4.25
N GLY A 62 0.79 -14.05 5.37
CA GLY A 62 0.95 -15.11 6.39
C GLY A 62 0.60 -16.50 5.86
N LYS A 63 -0.50 -16.62 5.10
CA LYS A 63 -0.89 -17.88 4.48
C LYS A 63 0.10 -18.35 3.41
N ILE A 64 0.69 -17.42 2.65
CA ILE A 64 1.72 -17.72 1.65
C ILE A 64 3.03 -18.14 2.33
N ALA A 65 3.42 -17.46 3.41
CA ALA A 65 4.60 -17.80 4.20
C ALA A 65 4.53 -19.23 4.76
N ASP A 66 3.34 -19.66 5.21
CA ASP A 66 3.12 -21.02 5.73
C ASP A 66 3.19 -22.10 4.64
N LYS A 67 2.86 -21.77 3.38
CA LYS A 67 2.74 -22.75 2.29
C LYS A 67 4.01 -22.88 1.44
N HIS A 68 4.84 -21.84 1.38
CA HIS A 68 6.07 -21.81 0.59
C HIS A 68 7.20 -21.17 1.39
N GLY A 69 8.06 -22.00 1.99
CA GLY A 69 9.26 -21.55 2.69
C GLY A 69 10.30 -21.02 1.71
N LEU A 70 10.15 -19.80 1.19
CA LEU A 70 11.09 -19.23 0.23
C LEU A 70 11.22 -17.71 0.41
N LYS A 71 12.34 -17.32 1.01
CA LYS A 71 12.95 -15.98 0.96
C LYS A 71 13.07 -15.39 -0.46
N ASN A 72 12.89 -16.22 -1.49
CA ASN A 72 12.91 -15.84 -2.89
C ASN A 72 11.69 -15.00 -3.31
N ASN A 73 10.53 -15.16 -2.64
CA ASN A 73 9.31 -14.43 -3.01
C ASN A 73 9.37 -12.96 -2.56
N LEU A 74 10.19 -12.65 -1.56
CA LEU A 74 10.25 -11.31 -0.97
C LEU A 74 10.78 -10.26 -1.94
N LYS A 75 11.80 -10.61 -2.74
CA LYS A 75 12.33 -9.72 -3.79
C LYS A 75 11.27 -9.43 -4.86
N THR A 76 10.53 -10.46 -5.29
CA THR A 76 9.47 -10.32 -6.29
C THR A 76 8.31 -9.47 -5.78
N ILE A 77 7.89 -9.67 -4.52
CA ILE A 77 6.83 -8.88 -3.88
C ILE A 77 7.25 -7.41 -3.77
N LEU A 78 8.49 -7.15 -3.34
CA LEU A 78 9.02 -5.79 -3.25
C LEU A 78 9.09 -5.12 -4.63
N LEU A 79 9.50 -5.86 -5.66
CA LEU A 79 9.57 -5.37 -7.03
C LEU A 79 8.17 -5.07 -7.59
N LEU A 80 7.19 -5.93 -7.33
CA LEU A 80 5.78 -5.69 -7.67
C LEU A 80 5.24 -4.45 -6.94
N ALA A 81 5.48 -4.33 -5.63
CA ALA A 81 5.09 -3.15 -4.86
C ALA A 81 5.68 -1.87 -5.47
N ALA A 82 7.00 -1.86 -5.71
CA ALA A 82 7.68 -0.73 -6.33
C ALA A 82 7.14 -0.41 -7.72
N PHE A 83 6.85 -1.43 -8.54
CA PHE A 83 6.26 -1.26 -9.86
C PHE A 83 4.87 -0.61 -9.80
N PHE A 84 4.00 -1.07 -8.88
CA PHE A 84 2.68 -0.46 -8.71
C PHE A 84 2.76 0.97 -8.16
N VAL A 85 3.67 1.25 -7.22
CA VAL A 85 3.91 2.61 -6.72
C VAL A 85 4.41 3.52 -7.85
N PHE A 86 5.31 3.03 -8.70
CA PHE A 86 5.80 3.77 -9.87
C PHE A 86 4.70 4.07 -10.88
N LEU A 87 3.70 3.20 -11.00
CA LEU A 87 2.54 3.41 -11.88
C LEU A 87 1.59 4.52 -11.39
N ILE A 88 1.61 4.87 -10.11
CA ILE A 88 0.72 5.89 -9.53
C ILE A 88 0.86 7.25 -10.26
N PRO A 89 2.05 7.88 -10.32
CA PRO A 89 2.18 9.20 -10.94
C PRO A 89 1.85 9.22 -12.44
N ILE A 90 2.00 8.09 -13.13
CA ILE A 90 1.69 7.94 -14.56
C ILE A 90 0.17 7.91 -14.77
N ASN A 91 -0.54 7.15 -13.93
CA ASN A 91 -1.97 6.88 -14.12
C ASN A 91 -2.89 7.82 -13.32
N GLN A 92 -2.36 8.54 -12.32
CA GLN A 92 -3.17 9.38 -11.41
C GLN A 92 -4.06 10.37 -12.14
N LYS A 93 -3.54 11.05 -13.16
CA LYS A 93 -4.29 12.09 -13.85
C LYS A 93 -5.47 11.49 -14.60
N LEU A 94 -5.22 10.41 -15.35
CA LEU A 94 -6.24 9.75 -16.16
C LEU A 94 -7.34 9.15 -15.28
N ILE A 95 -6.97 8.43 -14.23
CA ILE A 95 -7.93 7.74 -13.35
C ILE A 95 -8.72 8.74 -12.52
N LEU A 96 -8.05 9.70 -11.86
CA LEU A 96 -8.71 10.62 -10.95
C LEU A 96 -9.55 11.68 -11.67
N GLU A 97 -9.12 12.19 -12.84
CA GLU A 97 -9.97 13.08 -13.66
C GLU A 97 -11.20 12.35 -14.21
N PHE A 98 -11.06 11.08 -14.60
CA PHE A 98 -12.19 10.28 -15.04
C PHE A 98 -13.20 10.10 -13.89
N LEU A 99 -12.73 9.67 -12.72
CA LEU A 99 -13.58 9.48 -11.54
C LEU A 99 -14.23 10.78 -11.08
N SER A 100 -13.50 11.91 -11.07
CA SER A 100 -14.06 13.21 -10.67
C SER A 100 -15.13 13.71 -11.63
N LYS A 101 -15.08 13.32 -12.91
CA LYS A 101 -16.11 13.67 -13.91
C LYS A 101 -17.30 12.72 -13.90
N THR A 102 -17.07 11.43 -13.64
CA THR A 102 -18.12 10.41 -13.63
C THR A 102 -18.99 10.49 -12.38
N PHE A 103 -18.40 10.76 -11.21
CA PHE A 103 -19.12 10.78 -9.94
C PHE A 103 -19.39 12.23 -9.50
N ALA A 104 -20.66 12.60 -9.43
CA ALA A 104 -21.07 13.91 -8.88
C ALA A 104 -20.83 13.99 -7.36
N ASP A 105 -20.86 12.85 -6.65
CA ASP A 105 -20.55 12.80 -5.22
C ASP A 105 -19.04 12.64 -4.99
N ILE A 106 -18.44 13.70 -4.45
CA ILE A 106 -17.02 13.79 -4.09
C ILE A 106 -16.62 12.66 -3.14
N ARG A 107 -17.51 12.21 -2.25
CA ARG A 107 -17.22 11.18 -1.24
C ARG A 107 -16.95 9.84 -1.90
N LEU A 108 -17.83 9.43 -2.82
CA LEU A 108 -17.69 8.20 -3.58
C LEU A 108 -16.48 8.25 -4.51
N GLY A 109 -16.25 9.39 -5.17
CA GLY A 109 -15.07 9.61 -6.00
C GLY A 109 -13.76 9.43 -5.22
N ALA A 110 -13.66 9.97 -4.00
CA ALA A 110 -12.49 9.81 -3.15
C ALA A 110 -12.27 8.35 -2.71
N ILE A 111 -13.33 7.66 -2.26
CA ILE A 111 -13.24 6.24 -1.84
C ILE A 111 -12.77 5.38 -3.02
N LEU A 112 -13.42 5.51 -4.19
CA LEU A 112 -13.08 4.73 -5.37
C LEU A 112 -11.70 5.10 -5.94
N GLY A 113 -11.34 6.39 -5.93
CA GLY A 113 -10.02 6.84 -6.35
C GLY A 113 -8.92 6.27 -5.47
N THR A 114 -9.13 6.25 -4.16
CA THR A 114 -8.13 5.67 -3.26
C THR A 114 -8.06 4.16 -3.39
N LEU A 115 -9.21 3.49 -3.53
CA LEU A 115 -9.29 2.05 -3.69
C LEU A 115 -8.59 1.61 -4.98
N THR A 116 -8.85 2.27 -6.09
CA THR A 116 -8.28 1.88 -7.39
C THR A 116 -6.77 2.14 -7.46
N MET A 117 -6.28 3.24 -6.90
CA MET A 117 -4.86 3.61 -7.01
C MET A 117 -3.97 2.99 -5.93
N PHE A 118 -4.43 2.98 -4.67
CA PHE A 118 -3.56 2.70 -3.53
C PHE A 118 -3.78 1.32 -2.94
N PHE A 119 -4.90 0.64 -3.21
CA PHE A 119 -5.18 -0.69 -2.64
C PHE A 119 -4.12 -1.72 -3.01
N ILE A 120 -3.80 -1.85 -4.30
CA ILE A 120 -2.82 -2.84 -4.78
C ILE A 120 -1.42 -2.60 -4.18
N PRO A 121 -0.81 -1.40 -4.28
CA PRO A 121 0.53 -1.20 -3.74
C PRO A 121 0.59 -1.38 -2.22
N SER A 122 -0.40 -0.90 -1.47
CA SER A 122 -0.45 -1.07 -0.01
C SER A 122 -0.69 -2.53 0.41
N LEU A 123 -1.46 -3.31 -0.36
CA LEU A 123 -1.64 -4.74 -0.14
C LEU A 123 -0.32 -5.51 -0.28
N PHE A 124 0.49 -5.21 -1.31
CA PHE A 124 1.80 -5.83 -1.48
C PHE A 124 2.80 -5.42 -0.39
N LEU A 125 2.74 -4.17 0.09
CA LEU A 125 3.55 -3.76 1.25
C LEU A 125 3.15 -4.54 2.51
N GLY A 126 1.85 -4.76 2.72
CA GLY A 126 1.32 -5.57 3.83
C GLY A 126 1.73 -7.06 3.77
N PHE A 127 2.10 -7.61 2.60
CA PHE A 127 2.62 -8.98 2.50
C PHE A 127 3.97 -9.17 3.20
N ILE A 128 4.77 -8.10 3.30
CA ILE A 128 6.19 -8.21 3.63
C ILE A 128 6.40 -8.60 5.10
N ASN A 129 5.58 -8.07 6.00
CA ASN A 129 5.70 -8.29 7.44
C ASN A 129 5.61 -9.78 7.85
N PRO A 130 4.54 -10.53 7.49
CA PRO A 130 4.42 -11.93 7.87
C PRO A 130 5.45 -12.85 7.20
N ILE A 131 5.93 -12.51 5.99
CA ILE A 131 6.92 -13.31 5.25
C ILE A 131 8.32 -13.23 5.89
N ILE A 132 8.62 -12.15 6.62
CA ILE A 132 9.92 -11.96 7.26
C ILE A 132 9.95 -12.54 8.68
N ILE A 133 8.84 -12.44 9.41
CA ILE A 133 8.77 -12.81 10.83
C ILE A 133 8.64 -14.33 11.01
N LYS A 134 7.93 -15.02 10.12
CA LYS A 134 7.81 -16.49 10.12
C LYS A 134 8.99 -17.13 9.40
#